data_AF-A0A351ZW31-F1
#
_entry.id   AF-A0A351ZW31-F1
#
_cell.length_a   1.000
_cell.length_b   1.000
_cell.length_c   1.000
_cell.angle_alpha   90.00
_cell.angle_beta   90.00
_cell.angle_gamma   90.00
#
_symmetry.space_group_name_H-M   'P 1'
#
loop_
_entity.id
_entity.type
_entity.pdbx_description
1 polymer ?
#
loop_
_entity_poly.entity_id
_entity_poly.type
_entity_poly.pdbx_seq_one_letter_code
_entity_poly.pdbx_strand_id
1 'polypeptide(L)'
;MKISVIGAALSGIAAAELAHRKGHDVFVSEAKSAEAASDAHARLGQHAIACEFGGHTDRVYDADLIVVSPGVPPSHAVRVEAERRGIELIGELEYASRQLTNPIIAITGTNG
;
A
#
# COMPACT_ATOMS: atom_id res chain seq x y z
N MET A 1 9.22 9.34 7.13
CA MET A 1 8.54 8.11 7.60
C MET A 1 8.82 7.02 6.58
N LYS A 2 8.95 5.79 7.06
CA LYS A 2 8.97 4.58 6.24
C LYS A 2 7.54 4.09 6.07
N ILE A 3 7.11 3.89 4.83
CA ILE A 3 5.75 3.45 4.49
C ILE A 3 5.85 2.18 3.66
N SER A 4 5.25 1.12 4.16
CA SER A 4 5.04 -0.11 3.40
C SER A 4 3.65 -0.10 2.79
N VAL A 5 3.54 -0.45 1.51
CA VAL A 5 2.27 -0.64 0.80
C VAL A 5 2.09 -2.10 0.46
N ILE A 6 0.98 -2.69 0.91
CA ILE A 6 0.66 -4.11 0.68
C ILE A 6 -0.33 -4.22 -0.47
N GLY A 7 0.14 -4.84 -1.56
CA GLY A 7 -0.55 -4.96 -2.83
C GLY A 7 -0.19 -3.84 -3.81
N ALA A 8 0.06 -4.23 -5.07
CA ALA A 8 0.46 -3.37 -6.17
C ALA A 8 -0.57 -3.38 -7.33
N ALA A 9 -1.86 -3.49 -6.98
CA ALA A 9 -2.95 -3.18 -7.91
C ALA A 9 -3.08 -1.66 -8.10
N LEU A 10 -4.18 -1.20 -8.73
CA LEU A 10 -4.38 0.21 -9.07
C LEU A 10 -4.27 1.16 -7.86
N SER A 11 -5.00 0.86 -6.77
CA SER A 11 -5.03 1.76 -5.60
C SER A 11 -3.75 1.68 -4.75
N GLY A 12 -3.10 0.52 -4.70
CA GLY A 12 -1.80 0.34 -4.03
C GLY A 12 -0.68 1.12 -4.71
N ILE A 13 -0.56 1.03 -6.03
CA ILE A 13 0.41 1.84 -6.80
C ILE A 13 0.14 3.33 -6.58
N ALA A 14 -1.11 3.77 -6.68
CA ALA A 14 -1.45 5.18 -6.48
C ALA A 14 -1.09 5.69 -5.07
N ALA A 15 -1.29 4.86 -4.03
CA ALA A 15 -0.88 5.17 -2.67
C ALA A 15 0.65 5.26 -2.53
N ALA A 16 1.39 4.32 -3.13
CA ALA A 16 2.85 4.32 -3.12
C ALA A 16 3.42 5.56 -3.83
N GLU A 17 2.86 5.93 -4.99
CA GLU A 17 3.25 7.14 -5.71
C GLU A 17 2.94 8.42 -4.94
N LEU A 18 1.78 8.47 -4.28
CA LEU A 18 1.41 9.61 -3.43
C LEU A 18 2.39 9.74 -2.26
N ALA A 19 2.71 8.64 -1.58
CA ALA A 19 3.68 8.61 -0.50
C ALA A 19 5.08 9.04 -0.97
N HIS A 20 5.51 8.55 -2.12
CA HIS A 20 6.79 8.91 -2.72
C HIS A 20 6.83 10.41 -3.07
N ARG A 21 5.78 10.96 -3.69
CA ARG A 21 5.67 12.40 -3.98
C ARG A 21 5.66 13.27 -2.71
N LYS A 22 5.21 12.73 -1.58
CA LYS A 22 5.26 13.40 -0.26
C LYS A 22 6.64 13.30 0.42
N GLY A 23 7.62 12.65 -0.21
CA GLY A 23 8.98 12.52 0.30
C GLY A 23 9.16 11.44 1.37
N HIS A 24 8.28 10.44 1.39
CA HIS A 24 8.42 9.29 2.29
C HIS A 24 9.36 8.24 1.70
N ASP A 25 9.95 7.42 2.58
CA ASP A 25 10.67 6.22 2.19
C ASP A 25 9.64 5.11 1.95
N VAL A 26 9.48 4.66 0.70
CA VAL A 26 8.36 3.81 0.28
C VAL A 26 8.86 2.45 -0.15
N PHE A 27 8.22 1.42 0.41
CA PHE A 27 8.40 0.03 0.03
C PHE A 27 7.06 -0.58 -0.40
N VAL A 28 7.04 -1.30 -1.51
CA VAL A 28 5.83 -1.99 -2.01
C VAL A 28 6.04 -3.49 -2.01
N SER A 29 5.06 -4.24 -1.51
CA SER A 29 5.11 -5.70 -1.45
C SER A 29 3.89 -6.30 -2.11
N GLU A 30 4.11 -7.15 -3.12
CA GLU A 30 3.07 -7.78 -3.95
C GLU A 30 3.13 -9.31 -3.86
N ALA A 31 1.97 -9.93 -3.66
CA ALA A 31 1.84 -11.37 -3.55
C ALA A 31 2.07 -12.08 -4.89
N LYS A 32 1.65 -11.46 -6.00
CA LYS A 32 1.88 -11.96 -7.36
C LYS A 32 3.37 -11.86 -7.71
N SER A 33 3.82 -12.76 -8.59
CA SER A 33 5.18 -12.67 -9.14
C SER A 33 5.37 -11.42 -9.99
N ALA A 34 6.62 -11.04 -10.23
CA ALA A 34 6.95 -9.88 -11.06
C ALA A 34 6.41 -10.01 -12.49
N GLU A 35 6.34 -11.24 -13.02
CA GLU A 35 5.78 -11.52 -14.35
C GLU A 35 4.25 -11.33 -14.35
N ALA A 36 3.56 -11.80 -13.32
CA ALA A 36 2.10 -11.69 -13.20
C ALA A 36 1.64 -10.25 -12.86
N ALA A 37 2.55 -9.40 -12.41
CA ALA A 37 2.32 -7.99 -12.07
C ALA A 37 3.32 -7.07 -12.82
N SER A 38 3.64 -7.39 -14.07
CA SER A 38 4.65 -6.69 -14.89
C SER A 38 4.41 -5.19 -14.97
N ASP A 39 3.16 -4.77 -15.14
CA ASP A 39 2.79 -3.36 -15.26
C ASP A 39 3.06 -2.60 -13.96
N ALA A 40 2.78 -3.25 -12.83
CA ALA A 40 3.09 -2.70 -11.51
C ALA A 40 4.59 -2.59 -11.30
N HIS A 41 5.35 -3.63 -11.65
CA HIS A 41 6.81 -3.63 -11.55
C HIS A 41 7.44 -2.50 -12.38
N ALA A 42 7.01 -2.34 -13.63
CA ALA A 42 7.48 -1.27 -14.51
C ALA A 42 7.17 0.12 -13.93
N ARG A 43 5.93 0.32 -13.44
CA ARG A 43 5.49 1.61 -12.90
C ARG A 43 6.20 2.02 -11.62
N LEU A 44 6.42 1.07 -10.71
CA LEU A 44 7.24 1.30 -9.50
C LEU A 44 8.69 1.61 -9.86
N GLY A 45 9.24 0.93 -10.87
CA GLY A 45 10.59 1.17 -11.39
C GLY A 45 10.79 2.57 -11.98
N GLN A 46 9.78 3.13 -12.65
CA GLN A 46 9.83 4.52 -13.18
C GLN A 46 10.06 5.57 -12.09
N HIS A 47 9.62 5.29 -10.86
CA HIS A 47 9.78 6.16 -9.70
C HIS A 47 10.90 5.72 -8.76
N ALA A 48 11.67 4.68 -9.13
CA ALA A 48 12.68 4.05 -8.28
C ALA A 48 12.14 3.67 -6.89
N ILE A 49 10.86 3.29 -6.81
CA ILE A 49 10.23 2.85 -5.56
C ILE A 49 10.69 1.42 -5.27
N ALA A 50 11.22 1.19 -4.08
CA ALA A 50 11.67 -0.13 -3.66
C ALA A 50 10.48 -1.11 -3.61
N CYS A 51 10.65 -2.31 -4.15
CA CYS A 51 9.58 -3.29 -4.19
C CYS A 51 10.05 -4.74 -4.08
N GLU A 52 9.13 -5.62 -3.69
CA GLU A 52 9.25 -7.07 -3.76
C GLU A 52 8.00 -7.68 -4.39
N PHE A 53 8.17 -8.86 -4.99
CA PHE A 53 7.13 -9.62 -5.67
C PHE A 53 7.19 -11.09 -5.27
N GLY A 54 6.08 -11.80 -5.40
CA GLY A 54 5.98 -13.24 -5.13
C GLY A 54 5.73 -13.58 -3.66
N GLY A 55 5.32 -12.60 -2.85
CA GLY A 55 5.02 -12.79 -1.43
C GLY A 55 5.30 -11.54 -0.61
N HIS A 56 5.16 -11.68 0.70
CA HIS A 56 5.40 -10.61 1.67
C HIS A 56 6.48 -11.07 2.65
N THR A 57 7.68 -10.51 2.55
CA THR A 57 8.77 -10.81 3.48
C THR A 57 8.69 -9.92 4.72
N ASP A 58 9.48 -10.23 5.75
CA ASP A 58 9.53 -9.42 6.98
C ASP A 58 9.95 -7.96 6.75
N ARG A 59 10.49 -7.63 5.57
CA ARG A 59 10.82 -6.26 5.18
C ARG A 59 9.61 -5.33 5.24
N VAL A 60 8.39 -5.84 5.03
CA VAL A 60 7.16 -5.01 5.11
C VAL A 60 6.97 -4.36 6.49
N TYR A 61 7.55 -4.94 7.55
CA TYR A 61 7.42 -4.44 8.91
C TYR A 61 8.51 -3.44 9.32
N ASP A 62 9.49 -3.15 8.46
CA ASP A 62 10.41 -2.01 8.65
C ASP A 62 9.71 -0.72 8.19
N ALA A 63 8.60 -0.38 8.84
CA ALA A 63 7.74 0.73 8.49
C ALA A 63 7.14 1.41 9.72
N ASP A 64 6.96 2.72 9.62
CA ASP A 64 6.18 3.50 10.59
C ASP A 64 4.67 3.35 10.33
N LEU A 65 4.31 3.13 9.07
CA LEU A 65 2.92 3.00 8.59
C LEU A 65 2.83 1.91 7.51
N ILE A 66 1.82 1.06 7.63
CA ILE A 66 1.43 0.10 6.60
C ILE A 66 0.12 0.54 5.95
N VAL A 67 0.14 0.70 4.63
CA VAL A 67 -1.05 0.99 3.82
C VAL A 67 -1.47 -0.28 3.11
N VAL A 68 -2.69 -0.77 3.38
CA VAL A 68 -3.23 -1.98 2.75
C VAL A 68 -4.21 -1.65 1.64
N SER A 69 -4.06 -2.30 0.48
CA SER A 69 -5.05 -2.24 -0.61
C SER A 69 -6.33 -3.05 -0.24
N PRO A 70 -7.52 -2.74 -0.79
CA PRO A 70 -8.79 -3.34 -0.36
C PRO A 70 -8.87 -4.84 -0.58
N GLY A 71 -8.08 -5.36 -1.52
CA GLY A 71 -8.01 -6.79 -1.82
C GLY A 71 -7.34 -7.62 -0.73
N VAL A 72 -6.68 -6.99 0.26
CA VAL A 72 -5.99 -7.68 1.35
C VAL A 72 -6.98 -7.96 2.50
N PRO A 73 -7.38 -9.23 2.73
CA PRO A 73 -8.42 -9.56 3.70
C PRO A 73 -7.96 -9.23 5.13
N PRO A 74 -8.88 -8.90 6.07
CA PRO A 74 -8.53 -8.64 7.47
C PRO A 74 -7.77 -9.76 8.16
N SER A 75 -8.03 -11.01 7.78
CA SER A 75 -7.35 -12.20 8.29
C SER A 75 -5.96 -12.44 7.69
N HIS A 76 -5.50 -11.59 6.77
CA HIS A 76 -4.20 -11.77 6.13
C HIS A 76 -3.06 -11.65 7.15
N ALA A 77 -2.08 -12.55 7.06
CA ALA A 77 -0.99 -12.66 8.03
C ALA A 77 -0.25 -11.34 8.27
N VAL A 78 -0.02 -10.55 7.21
CA VAL A 78 0.61 -9.22 7.30
C VAL A 78 -0.15 -8.28 8.22
N ARG A 79 -1.49 -8.31 8.21
CA ARG A 79 -2.30 -7.42 9.07
C ARG A 79 -2.21 -7.83 10.53
N VAL A 80 -2.38 -9.13 10.80
CA VAL A 80 -2.29 -9.70 12.15
C VAL A 80 -0.92 -9.43 12.76
N GLU A 81 0.15 -9.61 11.98
CA GLU A 81 1.51 -9.40 12.45
C GLU A 81 1.86 -7.92 12.63
N ALA A 82 1.37 -7.04 11.74
CA ALA A 82 1.52 -5.59 11.91
C ALA A 82 0.88 -5.10 13.21
N GLU A 83 -0.34 -5.57 13.51
CA GLU A 83 -1.04 -5.28 14.76
C GLU A 83 -0.26 -5.81 15.97
N ARG A 84 0.24 -7.04 15.91
CA ARG A 84 1.08 -7.63 16.97
C ARG A 84 2.35 -6.83 17.24
N ARG A 85 2.93 -6.23 16.18
CA ARG A 85 4.12 -5.38 16.27
C ARG A 85 3.81 -3.93 16.67
N GLY A 86 2.54 -3.56 16.78
CA GLY A 86 2.12 -2.19 17.07
C GLY A 86 2.40 -1.20 15.95
N ILE A 87 2.51 -1.67 14.70
CA ILE A 87 2.72 -0.83 13.53
C ILE A 87 1.36 -0.29 13.09
N GLU A 88 1.26 1.02 12.86
CA GLU A 88 0.01 1.61 12.37
C GLU A 88 -0.35 1.02 11.01
N LEU A 89 -1.60 0.58 10.86
CA LEU A 89 -2.11 -0.04 9.64
C LEU A 89 -3.42 0.63 9.22
N ILE A 90 -3.47 1.15 8.00
CA ILE A 90 -4.65 1.83 7.45
C ILE A 90 -4.93 1.38 6.01
N GLY A 91 -6.17 1.59 5.57
CA GLY A 91 -6.53 1.42 4.16
C GLY A 91 -5.99 2.55 3.28
N GLU A 92 -5.87 2.30 1.99
CA GLU A 92 -5.38 3.29 1.03
C GLU A 92 -6.34 4.47 0.82
N LEU A 93 -7.65 4.25 0.98
CA LEU A 93 -8.65 5.33 0.97
C LEU A 93 -8.45 6.27 2.16
N GLU A 94 -8.17 5.73 3.34
CA GLU A 94 -7.86 6.53 4.53
C GLU A 94 -6.52 7.24 4.38
N TYR A 95 -5.51 6.56 3.83
CA TYR A 95 -4.23 7.19 3.53
C TYR A 95 -4.43 8.42 2.63
N ALA A 96 -5.21 8.28 1.55
CA ALA A 96 -5.54 9.39 0.66
C ALA A 96 -6.31 10.51 1.37
N SER A 97 -7.33 10.20 2.18
CA SER A 97 -8.14 11.21 2.88
C SER A 97 -7.31 12.04 3.86
N ARG A 98 -6.33 11.43 4.54
CA ARG A 98 -5.38 12.12 5.43
C ARG A 98 -4.48 13.12 4.69
N GLN A 99 -4.35 13.02 3.36
CA GLN A 99 -3.56 13.95 2.54
C GLN A 99 -4.38 15.14 2.01
N LEU A 100 -5.70 15.11 2.15
CA LEU A 100 -6.62 16.12 1.63
C LEU A 100 -6.94 17.15 2.71
N THR A 101 -6.98 18.43 2.32
CA THR A 101 -7.41 19.53 3.19
C THR A 101 -8.76 20.12 2.76
N ASN A 102 -9.26 19.73 1.59
CA ASN A 102 -10.55 20.14 1.06
C ASN A 102 -11.69 19.28 1.64
N PRO A 103 -12.94 19.79 1.62
CA PRO A 103 -14.11 18.97 1.94
C PRO A 103 -14.16 17.68 1.11
N ILE A 104 -14.52 16.57 1.76
CA ILE A 104 -14.64 15.25 1.16
C ILE A 104 -16.11 14.88 1.09
N ILE A 105 -16.60 14.47 -0.09
CA ILE A 105 -17.91 13.87 -0.28
C ILE A 105 -17.68 12.39 -0.60
N ALA A 106 -18.16 11.50 0.27
CA ALA A 106 -18.08 10.06 0.07
C ALA A 106 -19.45 9.52 -0.39
N ILE A 107 -19.47 8.81 -1.52
CA ILE A 107 -20.66 8.13 -2.03
C ILE A 107 -20.34 6.64 -2.04
N THR A 108 -21.20 5.83 -1.43
CA THR A 108 -21.08 4.38 -1.37
C THR A 108 -22.45 3.74 -1.63
N GLY A 109 -22.45 2.54 -2.18
CA GLY A 109 -23.65 1.80 -2.55
C GLY A 109 -23.30 0.62 -3.46
N THR A 110 -24.05 -0.46 -3.34
CA THR A 110 -23.84 -1.65 -4.19
C THR A 110 -24.29 -1.40 -5.63
N ASN A 111 -25.33 -0.59 -5.82
CA ASN A 111 -25.86 -0.15 -7.09
C ASN A 111 -26.19 1.34 -6.96
N GLY A 112 -25.86 2.12 -8.00
CA GLY A 112 -25.95 3.58 -8.01
C GLY A 112 -27.33 4.13 -7.67
#